data_AF-A0AAJ7TFF6-F1
#
_entry.id   AF-A0AAJ7TFF6-F1
#
_cell.length_a   1.000
_cell.length_b   1.000
_cell.length_c   1.000
_cell.angle_alpha   90.00
_cell.angle_beta   90.00
_cell.angle_gamma   90.00
#
_symmetry.space_group_name_H-M   'P 1'
#
loop_
_entity.id
_entity.type
_entity.pdbx_description
1 polymer ?
#
loop_
_entity_poly.entity_id
_entity_poly.type
_entity_poly.pdbx_seq_one_letter_code
_entity_poly.pdbx_strand_id
1 'polypeptide(L)'
;MDFQRNLKQQKTMEVMNDDRRRFVRSAGKFIMVVYTYGRQEVQKGRLNKQDFRSYLNEIVHCIFFLGQLQQPSVDPERMFPNQRALSAMRSLTAFTMFRSRTPKRMPGSVLLQMVEQIEGSHSKQEILKTLALLATNMLVNDAGGGGGEDDSDGGDDGSGGVAVLNVLRAPL
;
A
#
# COMPACT_ATOMS: atom_id res chain seq x y z
N MET A 1 40.93 -3.98 -15.52
CA MET A 1 39.94 -2.93 -15.17
C MET A 1 38.52 -3.47 -15.05
N ASP A 2 38.27 -4.71 -15.45
CA ASP A 2 36.91 -5.28 -15.55
C ASP A 2 36.35 -5.79 -14.20
N PHE A 3 37.21 -6.25 -13.29
CA PHE A 3 36.80 -6.70 -11.96
C PHE A 3 36.14 -5.59 -11.12
N GLN A 4 36.71 -4.38 -11.11
CA GLN A 4 36.12 -3.23 -10.41
C GLN A 4 34.83 -2.72 -11.07
N ARG A 5 34.68 -2.88 -12.39
CA ARG A 5 33.42 -2.59 -13.08
C ARG A 5 32.33 -3.59 -12.69
N ASN A 6 32.65 -4.87 -12.63
CA ASN A 6 31.71 -5.93 -12.22
C ASN A 6 31.24 -5.76 -10.76
N LEU A 7 32.15 -5.40 -9.84
CA LEU A 7 31.77 -5.13 -8.43
C LEU A 7 30.83 -3.92 -8.30
N LYS A 8 31.11 -2.84 -9.06
CA LYS A 8 30.25 -1.65 -9.06
C LYS A 8 28.85 -1.98 -9.60
N GLN A 9 28.77 -2.76 -10.69
CA GLN A 9 27.50 -3.20 -11.26
C GLN A 9 26.70 -4.10 -10.31
N GLN A 10 27.34 -5.06 -9.64
CA GLN A 10 26.68 -5.90 -8.64
C GLN A 10 26.09 -5.08 -7.49
N LYS A 11 26.88 -4.16 -6.93
CA LYS A 11 26.42 -3.31 -5.82
C LYS A 11 25.26 -2.40 -6.22
N THR A 12 25.28 -1.85 -7.43
CA THR A 12 24.14 -1.05 -7.95
C THR A 12 22.88 -1.89 -8.08
N MET A 13 22.98 -3.10 -8.61
CA MET A 13 21.82 -4.00 -8.75
C MET A 13 21.25 -4.45 -7.40
N GLU A 14 22.10 -4.64 -6.40
CA GLU A 14 21.69 -4.99 -5.04
C GLU A 14 20.86 -3.87 -4.39
N VAL A 15 21.37 -2.62 -4.44
CA VAL A 15 20.66 -1.45 -3.94
C VAL A 15 19.31 -1.24 -4.65
N MET A 16 19.29 -1.37 -5.99
CA MET A 16 18.04 -1.27 -6.76
C MET A 16 17.01 -2.32 -6.36
N ASN A 17 17.46 -3.55 -6.05
CA ASN A 17 16.56 -4.60 -5.58
C ASN A 17 16.02 -4.32 -4.18
N ASP A 18 16.82 -3.73 -3.29
CA ASP A 18 16.39 -3.29 -1.96
C ASP A 18 15.34 -2.19 -2.04
N ASP A 19 15.59 -1.15 -2.81
CA ASP A 19 14.65 -0.04 -2.98
C ASP A 19 13.33 -0.53 -3.57
N ARG A 20 13.39 -1.45 -4.54
CA ARG A 20 12.21 -2.11 -5.11
C ARG A 20 11.44 -2.90 -4.05
N ARG A 21 12.12 -3.69 -3.21
CA ARG A 21 11.48 -4.45 -2.12
C ARG A 21 10.81 -3.52 -1.12
N ARG A 22 11.50 -2.43 -0.73
CA ARG A 22 10.98 -1.41 0.17
C ARG A 22 9.73 -0.76 -0.41
N PHE A 23 9.77 -0.38 -1.68
CA PHE A 23 8.62 0.17 -2.41
C PHE A 23 7.44 -0.79 -2.43
N VAL A 24 7.65 -2.06 -2.79
CA VAL A 24 6.57 -3.06 -2.83
C VAL A 24 5.88 -3.19 -1.47
N ARG A 25 6.66 -3.30 -0.38
CA ARG A 25 6.11 -3.42 0.97
C ARG A 25 5.37 -2.16 1.41
N SER A 26 5.96 -0.97 1.18
CA SER A 26 5.33 0.30 1.60
C SER A 26 4.08 0.60 0.79
N ALA A 27 4.10 0.37 -0.53
CA ALA A 27 2.94 0.48 -1.41
C ALA A 27 1.80 -0.45 -0.98
N GLY A 28 2.11 -1.72 -0.74
CA GLY A 28 1.14 -2.70 -0.26
C GLY A 28 0.52 -2.31 1.07
N LYS A 29 1.35 -1.89 2.04
CA LYS A 29 0.89 -1.42 3.34
C LYS A 29 -0.01 -0.18 3.21
N PHE A 30 0.38 0.80 2.39
CA PHE A 30 -0.41 1.99 2.13
C PHE A 30 -1.81 1.63 1.59
N ILE A 31 -1.86 0.81 0.53
CA ILE A 31 -3.14 0.38 -0.06
C ILE A 31 -4.02 -0.32 0.98
N MET A 32 -3.44 -1.21 1.78
CA MET A 32 -4.21 -1.96 2.78
C MET A 32 -4.73 -1.09 3.93
N VAL A 33 -3.94 -0.12 4.39
CA VAL A 33 -4.36 0.83 5.44
C VAL A 33 -5.52 1.69 4.93
N VAL A 34 -5.37 2.28 3.73
CA VAL A 34 -6.43 3.09 3.11
C VAL A 34 -7.70 2.27 2.89
N TYR A 35 -7.57 1.05 2.38
CA TYR A 35 -8.70 0.15 2.16
C TYR A 35 -9.45 -0.15 3.45
N THR A 36 -8.71 -0.51 4.50
CA THR A 36 -9.27 -0.90 5.79
C THR A 36 -9.99 0.29 6.43
N TYR A 37 -9.36 1.46 6.45
CA TYR A 37 -9.94 2.69 6.95
C TYR A 37 -11.21 3.05 6.16
N GLY A 38 -11.12 3.23 4.85
CA GLY A 38 -12.27 3.64 4.04
C GLY A 38 -13.44 2.64 4.11
N ARG A 39 -13.16 1.34 4.21
CA ARG A 39 -14.21 0.33 4.42
C ARG A 39 -14.90 0.46 5.77
N GLN A 40 -14.17 0.71 6.86
CA GLN A 40 -14.76 0.97 8.17
C GLN A 40 -15.64 2.23 8.13
N GLU A 41 -15.23 3.25 7.40
CA GLU A 41 -15.99 4.50 7.26
C GLU A 41 -17.25 4.35 6.43
N VAL A 42 -17.22 3.50 5.40
CA VAL A 42 -18.41 3.05 4.68
C VAL A 42 -19.37 2.30 5.60
N GLN A 43 -18.86 1.39 6.45
CA GLN A 43 -19.70 0.64 7.40
C GLN A 43 -20.34 1.54 8.46
N LYS A 44 -19.65 2.60 8.89
CA LYS A 44 -20.18 3.61 9.80
C LYS A 44 -21.13 4.60 9.12
N GLY A 45 -21.28 4.56 7.79
CA GLY A 45 -22.09 5.50 7.03
C GLY A 45 -21.47 6.89 6.88
N ARG A 46 -20.19 7.08 7.24
CA ARG A 46 -19.48 8.37 7.11
C ARG A 46 -18.89 8.59 5.71
N LEU A 47 -18.84 7.55 4.89
CA LEU A 47 -18.40 7.62 3.50
C LEU A 47 -19.30 6.77 2.59
N ASN A 48 -19.69 7.28 1.43
CA ASN A 48 -20.43 6.50 0.44
C ASN A 48 -19.50 5.45 -0.20
N LYS A 49 -20.03 4.24 -0.45
CA LYS A 49 -19.36 3.16 -1.20
C LYS A 49 -18.78 3.64 -2.53
N GLN A 50 -19.53 4.45 -3.28
CA GLN A 50 -19.09 4.93 -4.59
C GLN A 50 -17.90 5.89 -4.48
N ASP A 51 -17.95 6.81 -3.53
CA ASP A 51 -16.87 7.78 -3.26
C ASP A 51 -15.61 7.04 -2.80
N PHE A 52 -15.76 6.10 -1.87
CA PHE A 52 -14.66 5.26 -1.42
C PHE A 52 -14.01 4.50 -2.59
N ARG A 53 -14.82 3.87 -3.45
CA ARG A 53 -14.32 3.14 -4.62
C ARG A 53 -13.57 4.08 -5.57
N SER A 54 -14.03 5.32 -5.75
CA SER A 54 -13.36 6.34 -6.56
C SER A 54 -12.00 6.72 -5.98
N TYR A 55 -11.93 7.08 -4.69
CA TYR A 55 -10.68 7.43 -4.01
C TYR A 55 -9.67 6.28 -4.03
N LEU A 56 -10.14 5.07 -3.70
CA LEU A 56 -9.30 3.88 -3.69
C LEU A 56 -8.75 3.58 -5.09
N ASN A 57 -9.58 3.69 -6.13
CA ASN A 57 -9.16 3.48 -7.50
C ASN A 57 -8.08 4.48 -7.92
N GLU A 58 -8.22 5.76 -7.57
CA GLU A 58 -7.22 6.77 -7.88
C GLU A 58 -5.91 6.55 -7.10
N ILE A 59 -5.99 6.24 -5.80
CA ILE A 59 -4.81 5.92 -4.98
C ILE A 59 -4.03 4.74 -5.56
N VAL A 60 -4.74 3.64 -5.86
CA VAL A 60 -4.13 2.43 -6.42
C VAL A 60 -3.54 2.71 -7.80
N HIS A 61 -4.23 3.51 -8.62
CA HIS A 61 -3.72 3.95 -9.91
C HIS A 61 -2.40 4.74 -9.79
N CYS A 62 -2.34 5.70 -8.86
CA CYS A 62 -1.12 6.45 -8.56
C CYS A 62 0.03 5.53 -8.16
N ILE A 63 -0.22 4.58 -7.27
CA ILE A 63 0.81 3.66 -6.76
C ILE A 63 1.31 2.71 -7.85
N PHE A 64 0.41 2.15 -8.67
CA PHE A 64 0.80 1.29 -9.78
C PHE A 64 1.61 2.04 -10.84
N PHE A 65 1.22 3.28 -11.14
CA PHE A 65 1.99 4.15 -12.02
C PHE A 65 3.41 4.39 -11.47
N LEU A 66 3.55 4.69 -10.18
CA LEU A 66 4.87 4.82 -9.53
C LEU A 66 5.69 3.52 -9.59
N GLY A 67 5.03 2.36 -9.47
CA GLY A 67 5.67 1.05 -9.61
C GLY A 67 6.19 0.79 -11.03
N GLN A 68 5.52 1.33 -12.04
CA GLN A 68 5.97 1.24 -13.44
C GLN A 68 7.25 2.06 -13.69
N LEU A 69 7.46 3.15 -12.93
CA LEU A 69 8.66 3.98 -13.04
C LEU A 69 9.90 3.35 -12.38
N GLN A 70 9.72 2.28 -11.59
CA GLN A 70 10.83 1.54 -10.99
C GLN A 70 11.64 0.80 -12.06
N GLN A 71 12.93 0.58 -11.81
CA GLN A 71 13.78 -0.23 -12.66
C GLN A 71 14.32 -1.43 -11.86
N PRO A 72 13.92 -2.67 -12.18
CA PRO A 72 12.85 -3.03 -13.14
C PRO A 72 11.46 -2.69 -12.60
N SER A 73 10.49 -2.56 -13.51
CA SER A 73 9.10 -2.21 -13.17
C SER A 73 8.49 -3.21 -12.19
N VAL A 74 7.67 -2.72 -11.27
CA VAL A 74 6.97 -3.55 -10.29
C VAL A 74 5.63 -4.01 -10.85
N ASP A 75 5.39 -5.31 -10.78
CA ASP A 75 4.07 -5.90 -11.04
C ASP A 75 3.11 -5.55 -9.90
N PRO A 76 1.95 -4.92 -10.19
CA PRO A 76 0.90 -4.63 -9.22
C PRO A 76 0.56 -5.79 -8.27
N GLU A 77 0.54 -7.03 -8.77
CA GLU A 77 0.17 -8.19 -7.96
C GLU A 77 1.12 -8.43 -6.79
N ARG A 78 2.40 -8.05 -6.94
CA ARG A 78 3.43 -8.19 -5.90
C ARG A 78 3.21 -7.28 -4.70
N MET A 79 2.40 -6.24 -4.83
CA MET A 79 2.09 -5.31 -3.74
C MET A 79 1.08 -5.89 -2.74
N PHE A 80 0.45 -7.03 -3.04
CA PHE A 80 -0.58 -7.61 -2.19
C PHE A 80 -0.04 -8.82 -1.42
N PRO A 81 -0.26 -8.90 -0.10
CA PRO A 81 0.31 -9.95 0.74
C PRO A 81 -0.35 -11.32 0.54
N ASN A 82 -1.58 -11.37 0.00
CA ASN A 82 -2.30 -12.61 -0.26
C ASN A 82 -3.35 -12.44 -1.37
N GLN A 83 -3.82 -13.56 -1.90
CA GLN A 83 -4.78 -13.61 -3.00
C GLN A 83 -6.12 -12.93 -2.67
N ARG A 84 -6.51 -12.90 -1.40
CA ARG A 84 -7.76 -12.28 -0.96
C ARG A 84 -7.70 -10.76 -1.05
N ALA A 85 -6.60 -10.17 -0.59
CA ALA A 85 -6.33 -8.73 -0.74
C ALA A 85 -6.28 -8.35 -2.23
N LEU A 86 -5.57 -9.13 -3.04
CA LEU A 86 -5.54 -8.93 -4.49
C LEU A 86 -6.94 -8.99 -5.12
N SER A 87 -7.74 -10.00 -4.77
CA SER A 87 -9.09 -10.19 -5.32
C SER A 87 -10.04 -9.03 -4.96
N ALA A 88 -9.92 -8.46 -3.75
CA ALA A 88 -10.69 -7.27 -3.37
C ALA A 88 -10.38 -6.05 -4.25
N MET A 89 -9.16 -5.99 -4.78
CA MET A 89 -8.64 -4.86 -5.56
C MET A 89 -8.73 -5.06 -7.07
N ARG A 90 -8.76 -6.30 -7.55
CA ARG A 90 -8.80 -6.62 -8.98
C ARG A 90 -9.97 -5.98 -9.74
N SER A 91 -11.06 -5.67 -9.06
CA SER A 91 -12.21 -4.98 -9.67
C SER A 91 -11.94 -3.50 -9.99
N LEU A 92 -10.84 -2.91 -9.50
CA LEU A 92 -10.49 -1.52 -9.74
C LEU A 92 -9.95 -1.34 -11.15
N THR A 93 -10.43 -0.31 -11.84
CA THR A 93 -9.93 0.08 -13.17
C THR A 93 -8.44 0.45 -13.18
N ALA A 94 -7.86 0.76 -12.00
CA ALA A 94 -6.43 0.98 -11.82
C ALA A 94 -5.56 -0.14 -12.41
N PHE A 95 -5.99 -1.40 -12.35
CA PHE A 95 -5.23 -2.55 -12.89
C PHE A 95 -5.04 -2.51 -14.41
N THR A 96 -5.92 -1.84 -15.14
CA THR A 96 -5.81 -1.72 -16.60
C THR A 96 -5.27 -0.37 -17.03
N MET A 97 -5.59 0.70 -16.28
CA MET A 97 -5.29 2.07 -16.73
C MET A 97 -3.88 2.55 -16.40
N PHE A 98 -3.21 1.99 -15.39
CA PHE A 98 -1.94 2.52 -14.87
C PHE A 98 -0.82 2.64 -15.90
N ARG A 99 -0.83 1.82 -16.96
CA ARG A 99 0.18 1.88 -18.03
C ARG A 99 -0.08 2.93 -19.09
N SER A 100 -1.32 3.41 -19.17
CA SER A 100 -1.82 4.25 -20.28
C SER A 100 -2.18 5.67 -19.86
N ARG A 101 -2.29 5.93 -18.55
CA ARG A 101 -2.77 7.21 -18.03
C ARG A 101 -1.87 7.69 -16.89
N THR A 102 -1.41 8.92 -16.99
CA THR A 102 -0.71 9.58 -15.89
C THR A 102 -1.72 9.98 -14.82
N PRO A 103 -1.47 9.67 -13.54
CA PRO A 103 -2.29 10.15 -12.44
C PRO A 103 -2.22 11.68 -12.35
N LYS A 104 -3.36 12.32 -12.02
CA LYS A 104 -3.42 13.78 -11.88
C LYS A 104 -2.93 14.27 -10.52
N ARG A 105 -2.80 13.37 -9.55
CA ARG A 105 -2.54 13.65 -8.13
C ARG A 105 -1.63 12.60 -7.53
N MET A 106 -1.04 12.93 -6.38
CA MET A 106 -0.25 12.00 -5.58
C MET A 106 -1.15 11.16 -4.66
N PRO A 107 -0.76 9.92 -4.30
CA PRO A 107 -1.56 9.05 -3.43
C PRO A 107 -1.95 9.74 -2.11
N GLY A 108 -1.00 10.47 -1.49
CA GLY A 108 -1.23 11.22 -0.26
C GLY A 108 -2.24 12.36 -0.39
N SER A 109 -2.29 13.03 -1.54
CA SER A 109 -3.27 14.09 -1.81
C SER A 109 -4.68 13.55 -1.93
N VAL A 110 -4.84 12.37 -2.55
CA VAL A 110 -6.13 11.69 -2.67
C VAL A 110 -6.60 11.20 -1.29
N LEU A 111 -5.69 10.64 -0.48
CA LEU A 111 -5.99 10.25 0.90
C LEU A 111 -6.42 11.43 1.76
N LEU A 112 -5.71 12.56 1.68
CA LEU A 112 -6.07 13.78 2.39
C LEU A 112 -7.50 14.23 2.06
N GLN A 113 -7.86 14.25 0.77
CA GLN A 113 -9.21 14.63 0.36
C GLN A 113 -10.27 13.65 0.91
N MET A 114 -9.98 12.34 0.88
CA MET A 114 -10.88 11.35 1.46
C MET A 114 -11.10 11.58 2.96
N VAL A 115 -10.03 11.84 3.72
CA VAL A 115 -10.13 12.14 5.16
C VAL A 115 -10.86 13.46 5.41
N GLU A 116 -10.60 14.49 4.61
CA GLU A 116 -11.30 15.78 4.71
C GLU A 116 -12.82 15.61 4.51
N GLN A 117 -13.23 14.78 3.54
CA GLN A 117 -14.65 14.48 3.33
C GLN A 117 -15.27 13.75 4.53
N ILE A 118 -14.53 12.85 5.19
CA ILE A 118 -15.04 12.05 6.31
C ILE A 118 -15.15 12.87 7.61
N GLU A 119 -14.11 13.64 7.95
CA GLU A 119 -14.06 14.40 9.22
C GLU A 119 -14.70 15.80 9.09
N GLY A 120 -14.95 16.24 7.85
CA GLY A 120 -15.44 17.57 7.52
C GLY A 120 -14.33 18.63 7.49
N SER A 121 -14.38 19.53 6.49
CA SER A 121 -13.33 20.53 6.24
C SER A 121 -13.06 21.51 7.40
N HIS A 122 -13.98 21.65 8.36
CA HIS A 122 -13.81 22.53 9.52
C HIS A 122 -13.03 21.87 10.68
N SER A 123 -12.84 20.56 10.65
CA SER A 123 -12.25 19.77 11.73
C SER A 123 -10.75 19.54 11.55
N LYS A 124 -9.96 20.61 11.34
CA LYS A 124 -8.51 20.50 11.03
C LYS A 124 -7.73 19.62 12.02
N GLN A 125 -8.05 19.70 13.31
CA GLN A 125 -7.40 18.86 14.33
C GLN A 125 -7.73 17.37 14.16
N GLU A 126 -8.98 17.03 13.83
CA GLU A 126 -9.38 15.64 13.61
C GLU A 126 -8.78 15.09 12.31
N ILE A 127 -8.74 15.90 11.24
CA ILE A 127 -8.04 15.55 10.00
C ILE A 127 -6.56 15.20 10.30
N LEU A 128 -5.87 16.04 11.07
CA LEU A 128 -4.47 15.80 11.44
C LEU A 128 -4.29 14.55 12.30
N LYS A 129 -5.16 14.33 13.30
CA LYS A 129 -5.13 13.12 14.14
C LYS A 129 -5.34 11.86 13.31
N THR A 130 -6.34 11.87 12.42
CA THR A 130 -6.63 10.74 11.53
C THR A 130 -5.45 10.48 10.59
N LEU A 131 -4.90 11.50 9.95
CA LEU A 131 -3.73 11.32 9.07
C LEU A 131 -2.50 10.83 9.81
N ALA A 132 -2.25 11.33 11.03
CA ALA A 132 -1.14 10.85 11.86
C ALA A 132 -1.32 9.37 12.24
N LEU A 133 -2.54 8.97 12.63
CA LEU A 133 -2.86 7.58 12.92
C LEU A 133 -2.65 6.68 11.68
N LEU A 134 -3.16 7.10 10.52
CA LEU A 134 -2.98 6.36 9.28
C LEU A 134 -1.50 6.27 8.89
N ALA A 135 -0.74 7.35 9.01
CA ALA A 135 0.69 7.36 8.73
C ALA A 135 1.47 6.40 9.63
N THR A 136 1.20 6.39 10.94
CA THR A 136 1.79 5.43 11.88
C THR A 136 1.48 3.98 11.47
N ASN A 137 0.25 3.71 11.05
CA ASN A 137 -0.15 2.39 10.58
C ASN A 137 0.47 2.00 9.22
N MET A 138 1.00 2.96 8.46
CA MET A 138 1.67 2.74 7.18
C MET A 138 3.18 2.47 7.32
N LEU A 139 3.77 2.72 8.49
CA LEU A 139 5.17 2.44 8.73
C LEU A 139 5.45 0.95 8.57
N VAL A 140 6.51 0.63 7.82
CA VAL A 140 7.01 -0.73 7.64
C VAL A 140 8.21 -0.89 8.57
N ASN A 141 8.14 -1.82 9.52
CA ASN A 141 9.30 -2.17 10.33
C ASN A 141 10.30 -2.92 9.44
N ASP A 142 11.50 -2.37 9.28
CA ASP A 142 12.56 -2.93 8.42
C ASP A 142 13.26 -4.17 9.03
N ALA A 143 12.70 -4.79 10.06
CA ALA A 143 13.24 -5.97 10.71
C ALA A 143 13.01 -7.25 9.89
N GLY A 144 13.65 -7.36 8.72
CA GLY A 144 13.53 -8.52 7.85
C GLY A 144 14.53 -8.51 6.70
N GLY A 145 15.82 -8.42 7.03
CA GLY A 145 16.94 -8.72 6.15
C GLY A 145 17.76 -9.85 6.77
N GLY A 146 17.51 -11.09 6.34
CA GLY A 146 18.24 -12.28 6.75
C GLY A 146 17.55 -13.53 6.18
N GLY A 147 18.18 -14.15 5.18
CA GLY A 147 17.72 -15.44 4.64
C GLY A 147 18.18 -16.61 5.50
N GLY A 148 17.59 -17.78 5.25
CA GLY A 148 18.03 -19.07 5.78
C GLY A 148 16.89 -19.86 6.39
N GLU A 149 16.60 -21.00 5.77
CA GLU A 149 15.76 -22.09 6.26
C GLU A 149 16.29 -22.61 7.61
N ASP A 150 15.40 -22.85 8.59
CA ASP A 150 15.12 -24.18 9.14
C ASP A 150 14.32 -24.11 10.45
N ASP A 151 13.35 -25.02 10.51
CA ASP A 151 12.55 -25.55 11.61
C ASP A 151 12.89 -25.13 13.05
N SER A 152 11.89 -24.57 13.75
CA SER A 152 11.21 -25.23 14.88
C SER A 152 10.58 -24.23 15.86
N ASP A 153 9.32 -24.51 16.18
CA ASP A 153 8.70 -24.44 17.51
C ASP A 153 8.28 -23.10 18.14
N GLY A 154 6.97 -22.98 18.33
CA GLY A 154 6.33 -22.50 19.56
C GLY A 154 6.52 -21.05 20.01
N GLY A 155 5.55 -20.19 19.71
CA GLY A 155 5.43 -18.88 20.38
C GLY A 155 4.28 -18.03 19.86
N ASP A 156 3.10 -18.23 20.44
CA ASP A 156 1.92 -17.37 20.33
C ASP A 156 2.12 -16.07 21.13
N ASP A 157 2.15 -14.92 20.46
CA ASP A 157 1.74 -13.63 21.01
C ASP A 157 1.14 -12.70 19.91
N GLY A 158 -0.16 -12.87 19.68
CA GLY A 158 -0.93 -11.97 18.84
C GLY A 158 -1.04 -10.56 19.41
N SER A 159 -0.66 -9.55 18.63
CA SER A 159 -1.35 -8.24 18.59
C SER A 159 -0.82 -7.37 17.43
N GLY A 160 -1.41 -7.50 16.23
CA GLY A 160 -1.15 -6.53 15.15
C GLY A 160 -1.56 -6.97 13.75
N GLY A 161 -1.53 -8.28 13.45
CA GLY A 161 -1.89 -8.82 12.13
C GLY A 161 -3.38 -9.16 11.95
N VAL A 162 -4.10 -9.40 13.05
CA VAL A 162 -5.45 -9.99 13.03
C VAL A 162 -6.52 -9.01 12.51
N ALA A 163 -6.30 -7.71 12.71
CA ALA A 163 -7.26 -6.67 12.31
C ALA A 163 -7.40 -6.53 10.79
N VAL A 164 -6.33 -6.77 10.01
CA VAL A 164 -6.35 -6.58 8.55
C VAL A 164 -7.09 -7.74 7.83
N LEU A 165 -6.98 -8.96 8.37
CA LEU A 165 -7.56 -10.15 7.74
C LEU A 165 -9.08 -10.28 7.96
N ASN A 166 -9.59 -9.86 9.12
CA ASN A 166 -11.02 -9.94 9.44
C ASN A 166 -11.87 -8.95 8.63
N VAL A 167 -11.27 -7.85 8.15
CA VAL A 167 -11.98 -6.83 7.38
C VAL A 167 -12.27 -7.29 5.94
N LEU A 168 -11.62 -8.31 5.39
CA LEU A 168 -11.82 -8.73 3.99
C LEU A 168 -13.09 -9.61 3.76
N ARG A 169 -14.07 -9.63 4.68
CA ARG A 169 -15.16 -10.65 4.73
C ARG A 169 -16.40 -10.36 3.88
N ALA A 170 -16.44 -9.27 3.12
CA ALA A 170 -17.55 -8.97 2.22
C ALA A 170 -17.10 -8.15 1.00
N PRO A 171 -17.66 -8.39 -0.20
CA PRO A 171 -17.51 -7.46 -1.31
C PRO A 171 -18.17 -6.11 -0.97
N LEU A 172 -17.65 -5.03 -1.56
CA LEU A 172 -18.25 -3.69 -1.49
C LEU A 172 -19.63 -3.67 -2.15
#